data_AF-A0A0H3DFM5-F1
#
_entry.id   AF-A0A0H3DFM5-F1
#
_cell.length_a   1.000
_cell.length_b   1.000
_cell.length_c   1.000
_cell.angle_alpha   90.00
_cell.angle_beta   90.00
_cell.angle_gamma   90.00
#
_symmetry.space_group_name_H-M   'P 1'
#
loop_
_entity.id
_entity.type
_entity.pdbx_description
1 polymer ?
#
loop_
_entity_poly.entity_id
_entity_poly.type
_entity_poly.pdbx_seq_one_letter_code
_entity_poly.pdbx_strand_id
1 'polypeptide(L)'
;MKLISATQLRFGLVGVGNTLVDALGYALLVTLGVPLFVANFISTTTGMLLSFTLNRNFTFRAKDGDVRRQALLFFAVTAFGLWVVQAAIIFAVTAAFPGVNLLLPKFAGIAVGLVWNYVLYNKVVFRQRPAAAEPPVAEVTHD
;
A
#
# COMPACT_ATOMS: atom_id res chain seq x y z
N MET A 1 -11.08 11.08 -20.44
CA MET A 1 -10.34 11.14 -19.16
C MET A 1 -10.82 10.00 -18.27
N LYS A 2 -9.98 9.00 -17.97
CA LYS A 2 -10.35 7.97 -16.97
C LYS A 2 -10.24 8.63 -15.60
N LEU A 3 -11.39 9.04 -15.07
CA LEU A 3 -11.54 9.52 -13.70
C LEU A 3 -10.98 8.46 -12.75
N ILE A 4 -10.18 8.92 -11.79
CA ILE A 4 -9.54 8.11 -10.75
C ILE A 4 -10.50 7.04 -10.25
N SER A 5 -10.09 5.77 -10.31
CA SER A 5 -10.98 4.67 -9.89
C SER A 5 -11.26 4.77 -8.38
N ALA A 6 -12.44 4.31 -7.95
CA ALA A 6 -12.80 4.28 -6.53
C ALA A 6 -11.74 3.57 -5.66
N THR A 7 -11.05 2.57 -6.21
CA THR A 7 -9.95 1.85 -5.54
C THR A 7 -8.72 2.73 -5.33
N GLN A 8 -8.36 3.58 -6.31
CA GLN A 8 -7.25 4.54 -6.16
C GLN A 8 -7.57 5.61 -5.12
N LEU A 9 -8.81 6.11 -5.08
CA LEU A 9 -9.23 7.08 -4.07
C LEU A 9 -9.22 6.46 -2.66
N ARG A 10 -9.74 5.24 -2.50
CA ARG A 10 -9.67 4.51 -1.22
C ARG A 10 -8.23 4.25 -0.79
N PHE A 11 -7.35 3.88 -1.72
CA PHE A 11 -5.93 3.69 -1.42
C PHE A 11 -5.28 4.98 -0.92
N GLY A 12 -5.55 6.11 -1.58
CA GLY A 12 -5.07 7.42 -1.14
C GLY A 12 -5.59 7.80 0.25
N LEU A 13 -6.90 7.62 0.51
CA LEU A 13 -7.51 7.87 1.82
C LEU A 13 -6.91 6.99 2.92
N VAL A 14 -6.72 5.70 2.65
CA VAL A 14 -6.07 4.78 3.59
C VAL A 14 -4.62 5.19 3.84
N GLY A 15 -3.90 5.63 2.80
CA GLY A 15 -2.54 6.15 2.95
C GLY A 15 -2.47 7.36 3.87
N VAL A 16 -3.33 8.37 3.64
CA VAL A 16 -3.40 9.58 4.49
C VAL A 16 -3.79 9.23 5.93
N GLY A 17 -4.83 8.42 6.10
CA GLY A 17 -5.28 7.97 7.42
C GLY A 17 -4.18 7.21 8.16
N ASN A 18 -3.44 6.36 7.46
CA ASN A 18 -2.33 5.61 8.04
C ASN A 18 -1.19 6.53 8.51
N THR A 19 -0.81 7.52 7.69
CA THR A 19 0.21 8.49 8.08
C THR A 19 -0.23 9.33 9.27
N LEU A 20 -1.50 9.70 9.37
CA LEU A 20 -2.03 10.42 10.53
C LEU A 20 -1.98 9.56 11.80
N VAL A 21 -2.39 8.30 11.73
CA VAL A 21 -2.33 7.37 12.88
C VAL A 21 -0.88 7.16 13.32
N ASP A 22 0.04 6.98 12.39
CA ASP A 22 1.48 6.84 12.69
C ASP A 22 2.07 8.10 13.32
N ALA A 23 1.75 9.29 12.80
CA ALA A 23 2.24 10.56 13.35
C ALA A 23 1.67 10.82 14.76
N LEU A 24 0.37 10.58 14.96
CA LEU A 24 -0.29 10.78 16.27
C LEU A 24 0.16 9.74 17.29
N GLY A 25 0.30 8.47 16.90
CA GLY A 25 0.79 7.40 17.76
C GLY A 25 2.23 7.66 18.21
N TYR A 26 3.09 8.09 17.28
CA TYR A 26 4.46 8.50 17.59
C TYR A 26 4.48 9.67 18.58
N ALA A 27 3.75 10.75 18.27
CA ALA A 27 3.69 11.93 19.14
C ALA A 27 3.21 11.58 20.55
N LEU A 28 2.15 10.77 20.67
CA LEU A 28 1.62 10.32 21.96
C LEU A 28 2.66 9.53 22.76
N LEU A 29 3.30 8.53 22.15
CA LEU A 29 4.31 7.70 22.83
C LEU A 29 5.50 8.55 23.31
N VAL A 30 5.96 9.49 22.48
CA VAL A 30 7.03 10.42 22.87
C VAL A 30 6.61 11.31 24.03
N THR A 31 5.38 11.84 24.03
CA THR A 31 4.87 12.65 25.16
C THR A 31 4.73 11.87 26.47
N LEU A 32 4.57 10.54 26.38
CA LEU A 32 4.54 9.63 27.53
C LEU A 32 5.95 9.24 28.02
N GLY A 33 7.01 9.79 27.43
CA GLY A 33 8.40 9.52 27.82
C GLY A 33 8.96 8.22 27.24
N VAL A 34 8.30 7.60 26.26
CA VAL A 34 8.84 6.42 25.57
C VAL A 34 10.04 6.85 24.73
N PRO A 35 11.17 6.10 24.76
CA PRO A 35 12.33 6.40 23.93
C PRO A 35 11.97 6.53 22.45
N LEU A 36 12.51 7.53 21.76
CA LEU A 36 12.17 7.87 20.37
C LEU A 36 12.19 6.66 19.43
N PHE A 37 13.21 5.80 19.58
CA PHE A 37 13.35 4.59 18.76
C PHE A 37 12.20 3.60 18.99
N VAL A 38 11.81 3.39 20.26
CA VAL A 38 10.72 2.50 20.65
C VAL A 38 9.37 3.07 20.22
N ALA A 39 9.17 4.38 20.40
CA ALA A 39 7.98 5.09 19.96
C ALA A 39 7.78 4.96 18.44
N ASN A 40 8.84 5.17 17.65
CA ASN A 40 8.80 5.02 16.21
C ASN A 40 8.52 3.57 15.80
N PHE A 41 9.18 2.61 16.44
CA PHE A 41 8.97 1.19 16.14
C PHE A 41 7.53 0.73 16.39
N ILE A 42 6.96 1.08 17.54
CA ILE A 42 5.57 0.73 17.90
C ILE A 42 4.59 1.42 16.96
N SER A 43 4.79 2.72 16.70
CA SER A 43 3.89 3.50 15.86
C SER A 43 3.89 3.00 14.42
N THR A 44 5.07 2.82 13.82
CA THR A 44 5.20 2.33 12.45
C THR A 44 4.67 0.91 12.31
N THR A 45 4.89 0.03 13.29
CA THR A 45 4.33 -1.33 13.26
C THR A 45 2.80 -1.29 13.30
N THR A 46 2.23 -0.47 14.17
CA THR A 46 0.78 -0.29 14.30
C THR A 46 0.17 0.28 13.02
N GLY A 47 0.80 1.30 12.44
CA GLY A 47 0.43 1.84 11.14
C GLY A 47 0.51 0.76 10.05
N MET A 48 1.57 -0.03 10.02
CA MET A 48 1.72 -1.07 8.99
C MET A 48 0.61 -2.14 9.07
N LEU A 49 0.25 -2.57 10.29
CA LEU A 49 -0.88 -3.47 10.55
C LEU A 49 -2.22 -2.86 10.13
N LEU A 50 -2.44 -1.59 10.47
CA LEU A 50 -3.66 -0.86 10.10
C LEU A 50 -3.76 -0.71 8.58
N SER A 51 -2.66 -0.32 7.93
CA SER A 51 -2.55 -0.19 6.48
C SER A 51 -2.84 -1.51 5.77
N PHE A 52 -2.31 -2.62 6.27
CA PHE A 52 -2.64 -3.95 5.75
C PHE A 52 -4.14 -4.26 5.89
N THR A 53 -4.70 -4.04 7.07
CA THR A 53 -6.11 -4.34 7.38
C THR A 53 -7.06 -3.49 6.54
N LEU A 54 -6.81 -2.18 6.45
CA LEU A 54 -7.59 -1.25 5.64
C LEU A 54 -7.45 -1.54 4.15
N ASN A 55 -6.23 -1.80 3.66
CA ASN A 55 -6.05 -2.14 2.26
C ASN A 55 -6.75 -3.45 1.90
N ARG A 56 -6.65 -4.48 2.74
CA ARG A 56 -7.31 -5.76 2.54
C ARG A 56 -8.84 -5.63 2.56
N ASN A 57 -9.39 -5.04 3.61
CA ASN A 57 -10.84 -5.07 3.88
C ASN A 57 -11.60 -3.95 3.16
N PHE A 58 -11.02 -2.75 3.05
CA PHE A 58 -11.69 -1.56 2.54
C PHE A 58 -11.28 -1.21 1.10
N THR A 59 -9.98 -1.13 0.81
CA THR A 59 -9.47 -0.73 -0.52
C THR A 59 -9.73 -1.80 -1.56
N PHE A 60 -9.22 -3.02 -1.33
CA PHE A 60 -9.25 -4.12 -2.30
C PHE A 60 -10.33 -5.16 -2.02
N ARG A 61 -11.00 -5.08 -0.86
CA ARG A 61 -12.09 -5.98 -0.45
C ARG A 61 -11.76 -7.48 -0.64
N ALA A 62 -10.49 -7.86 -0.47
CA ALA A 62 -9.99 -9.21 -0.67
C ALA A 62 -10.27 -10.08 0.57
N LYS A 63 -11.56 -10.38 0.79
CA LYS A 63 -12.02 -11.21 1.91
C LYS A 63 -11.63 -12.68 1.72
N ASP A 64 -11.45 -13.11 0.47
CA ASP A 64 -11.09 -14.48 0.12
C ASP A 64 -9.57 -14.65 -0.03
N GLY A 65 -9.00 -15.67 0.63
CA GLY A 65 -7.59 -16.05 0.52
C GLY A 65 -6.81 -16.07 1.84
N ASP A 66 -5.62 -16.67 1.80
CA ASP A 66 -4.74 -16.81 2.97
C ASP A 66 -4.16 -15.46 3.42
N VAL A 67 -4.53 -15.05 4.63
CA VAL A 67 -4.10 -13.79 5.26
C VAL A 67 -2.58 -13.75 5.43
N ARG A 68 -1.94 -14.89 5.78
CA ARG A 68 -0.48 -14.92 6.00
C ARG A 68 0.27 -14.63 4.71
N ARG A 69 -0.16 -15.24 3.61
CA ARG A 69 0.41 -14.99 2.28
C ARG A 69 0.22 -13.54 1.84
N GLN A 70 -0.98 -12.97 2.06
CA GLN A 70 -1.25 -11.57 1.74
C GLN A 70 -0.37 -10.62 2.57
N ALA A 71 -0.21 -10.88 3.86
CA ALA A 71 0.67 -10.10 4.73
C ALA A 71 2.13 -10.19 4.26
N LEU A 72 2.67 -11.40 4.05
CA LEU A 72 4.04 -11.59 3.56
C LEU A 72 4.31 -10.85 2.25
N LEU A 73 3.39 -10.96 1.28
CA LEU A 73 3.51 -10.24 0.00
C LEU A 73 3.39 -8.73 0.17
N PHE A 74 2.49 -8.26 1.04
CA PHE A 74 2.36 -6.83 1.35
C PHE A 74 3.67 -6.27 1.92
N PHE A 75 4.23 -6.92 2.94
CA PHE A 75 5.50 -6.52 3.53
C PHE A 75 6.65 -6.57 2.51
N ALA A 76 6.76 -7.65 1.72
CA ALA A 76 7.79 -7.79 0.70
C ALA A 76 7.70 -6.69 -0.37
N VAL A 77 6.50 -6.44 -0.90
CA VAL A 77 6.27 -5.39 -1.90
C VAL A 77 6.54 -4.00 -1.32
N THR A 78 6.08 -3.73 -0.09
CA THR A 78 6.31 -2.43 0.57
C THR A 78 7.80 -2.20 0.78
N ALA A 79 8.51 -3.20 1.32
CA ALA A 79 9.93 -3.13 1.59
C ALA A 79 10.70 -2.92 0.28
N PHE A 80 10.40 -3.68 -0.76
CA PHE A 80 11.05 -3.50 -2.07
C PHE A 80 10.76 -2.12 -2.67
N GLY A 81 9.52 -1.65 -2.59
CA GLY A 81 9.13 -0.32 -3.06
C GLY A 81 9.88 0.80 -2.35
N LEU A 82 10.06 0.67 -1.03
CA LEU A 82 10.72 1.68 -0.21
C LEU A 82 12.25 1.64 -0.32
N TRP A 83 12.86 0.46 -0.29
CA TRP A 83 14.31 0.32 -0.26
C TRP A 83 14.95 0.29 -1.65
N VAL A 84 14.24 -0.23 -2.66
CA VAL A 84 14.81 -0.40 -4.00
C VAL A 84 14.22 0.61 -4.98
N VAL A 85 12.89 0.61 -5.16
CA VAL A 85 12.25 1.46 -6.18
C VAL A 85 12.43 2.94 -5.86
N GLN A 86 12.11 3.36 -4.63
CA GLN A 86 12.28 4.75 -4.23
C GLN A 86 13.75 5.20 -4.31
N ALA A 87 14.68 4.38 -3.83
CA ALA A 87 16.12 4.70 -3.88
C ALA A 87 16.63 4.82 -5.33
N ALA A 88 16.25 3.89 -6.21
CA ALA A 88 16.62 3.90 -7.62
C ALA A 88 16.10 5.16 -8.33
N ILE A 89 14.86 5.58 -8.05
CA ILE A 89 14.29 6.81 -8.65
C ILE A 89 14.98 8.06 -8.10
N ILE A 90 15.26 8.13 -6.80
CA ILE A 90 16.01 9.25 -6.22
C ILE A 90 17.36 9.38 -6.91
N PHE A 91 18.09 8.26 -7.06
CA PHE A 91 19.39 8.25 -7.73
C PHE A 91 19.28 8.68 -9.20
N ALA A 92 18.33 8.11 -9.95
CA ALA A 92 18.13 8.41 -11.36
C ALA A 92 17.76 9.89 -11.59
N VAL A 93 16.85 10.45 -10.80
CA VAL A 93 16.44 11.88 -10.93
C VAL A 93 17.59 12.80 -10.54
N THR A 94 18.34 12.48 -9.49
CA THR A 94 19.51 13.27 -9.07
C THR A 94 20.60 13.27 -10.14
N ALA A 95 20.85 12.11 -10.76
CA ALA A 95 21.83 11.99 -11.84
C ALA A 95 21.39 12.68 -13.13
N ALA A 96 20.10 12.60 -13.47
CA ALA A 96 19.55 13.22 -14.67
C ALA A 96 19.46 14.74 -14.59
N PHE A 97 19.30 15.30 -13.38
CA PHE A 97 19.21 16.74 -13.16
C PHE A 97 20.18 17.20 -12.07
N PRO A 98 21.47 17.40 -12.41
CA PRO A 98 22.46 17.90 -11.46
C PRO A 98 22.07 19.29 -10.94
N GLY A 99 22.12 19.48 -9.61
CA GLY A 99 21.84 20.78 -8.97
C GLY A 99 20.37 21.03 -8.63
N VAL A 100 19.46 20.09 -8.88
CA VAL A 100 18.07 20.22 -8.42
C VAL A 100 17.97 20.12 -6.89
N ASN A 101 16.96 20.78 -6.34
CA ASN A 101 16.63 20.67 -4.92
C ASN A 101 16.36 19.19 -4.55
N LEU A 102 16.94 18.74 -3.43
CA LEU A 102 16.79 17.38 -2.87
C LEU A 102 15.34 16.92 -2.70
N LEU A 103 14.40 17.86 -2.58
CA LEU A 103 12.97 17.58 -2.49
C LEU A 103 12.43 16.96 -3.78
N LEU A 104 12.89 17.39 -4.96
CA LEU A 104 12.34 16.89 -6.24
C LEU A 104 12.61 15.39 -6.46
N PRO A 105 13.86 14.88 -6.35
CA PRO A 105 14.13 13.45 -6.39
C PRO A 105 13.35 12.66 -5.33
N LYS A 106 13.21 13.22 -4.13
CA LYS A 106 12.49 12.57 -3.02
C LYS A 106 11.00 12.43 -3.31
N PHE A 107 10.34 13.49 -3.76
CA PHE A 107 8.93 13.46 -4.14
C PHE A 107 8.67 12.53 -5.33
N ALA A 108 9.56 12.54 -6.33
CA ALA A 108 9.49 11.61 -7.45
C ALA A 108 9.57 10.14 -6.97
N GLY A 109 10.51 9.83 -6.09
CA GLY A 109 10.65 8.49 -5.50
C GLY A 109 9.43 8.05 -4.68
N ILE A 110 8.82 8.96 -3.92
CA ILE A 110 7.57 8.70 -3.19
C ILE A 110 6.42 8.43 -4.16
N ALA A 111 6.25 9.28 -5.18
CA ALA A 111 5.17 9.14 -6.16
C ALA A 111 5.27 7.83 -6.93
N VAL A 112 6.45 7.47 -7.43
CA VAL A 112 6.67 6.21 -8.14
C VAL A 112 6.50 5.01 -7.20
N GLY A 113 6.99 5.10 -5.96
CA GLY A 113 6.78 4.07 -4.94
C GLY A 113 5.31 3.83 -4.61
N LEU A 114 4.49 4.89 -4.54
CA LEU A 114 3.04 4.78 -4.35
C LEU A 114 2.36 4.05 -5.51
N VAL A 115 2.74 4.38 -6.76
CA VAL A 115 2.21 3.70 -7.95
C VAL A 115 2.63 2.24 -7.96
N TRP A 116 3.90 1.94 -7.65
CA TRP A 116 4.41 0.57 -7.51
C TRP A 116 3.60 -0.25 -6.51
N ASN A 117 3.45 0.28 -5.29
CA ASN A 117 2.70 -0.37 -4.22
C ASN A 117 1.25 -0.60 -4.63
N TYR A 118 0.58 0.41 -5.18
CA TYR A 118 -0.81 0.28 -5.63
C TYR A 118 -0.97 -0.83 -6.68
N VAL A 119 -0.13 -0.83 -7.72
CA VAL A 119 -0.23 -1.80 -8.82
C VAL A 119 -0.02 -3.23 -8.32
N LEU A 120 1.00 -3.44 -7.50
CA LEU A 120 1.34 -4.76 -6.97
C LEU A 120 0.30 -5.23 -5.94
N TYR A 121 -0.22 -4.32 -5.12
CA TYR A 121 -1.31 -4.65 -4.20
C TYR A 121 -2.56 -5.08 -4.94
N ASN A 122 -2.94 -4.34 -5.98
CA ASN A 122 -4.12 -4.64 -6.78
C ASN A 122 -3.98 -5.95 -7.58
N LYS A 123 -2.80 -6.18 -8.18
CA LYS A 123 -2.61 -7.29 -9.13
C LYS A 123 -2.10 -8.58 -8.50
N VAL A 124 -1.30 -8.48 -7.43
CA VAL A 124 -0.54 -9.62 -6.87
C VAL A 124 -0.96 -9.95 -5.44
N VAL A 125 -1.05 -8.93 -4.57
CA VAL A 125 -1.32 -9.15 -3.14
C VAL A 125 -2.80 -9.47 -2.90
N PHE A 126 -3.69 -8.63 -3.42
CA PHE A 126 -5.14 -8.68 -3.16
C PHE A 126 -5.92 -9.03 -4.43
N ARG A 127 -5.37 -9.94 -5.23
CA ARG A 127 -5.98 -10.38 -6.48
C ARG A 127 -7.31 -11.07 -6.19
N GLN A 128 -8.41 -10.42 -6.55
CA GLN A 128 -9.74 -11.02 -6.50
C GLN A 128 -9.76 -12.16 -7.53
N ARG A 129 -10.11 -13.37 -7.09
CA ARG A 129 -10.37 -14.47 -8.03
C ARG A 129 -11.62 -14.03 -8.81
N PRO A 130 -11.60 -14.06 -10.15
CA PRO A 130 -12.82 -13.87 -10.92
C PRO A 130 -13.85 -14.86 -10.38
N ALA A 131 -15.05 -14.39 -10.04
CA ALA A 131 -16.16 -15.27 -9.71
C ALA A 131 -16.18 -16.35 -10.80
N ALA A 132 -16.05 -17.61 -10.39
CA ALA A 132 -16.09 -18.72 -11.33
C ALA A 132 -17.31 -18.50 -12.23
N ALA A 133 -17.08 -18.45 -13.54
CA ALA A 133 -18.15 -18.32 -14.51
C ALA A 133 -19.26 -19.29 -14.12
N GLU A 134 -20.44 -18.75 -13.87
CA GLU A 134 -21.63 -19.51 -13.50
C GLU A 134 -21.76 -20.62 -14.55
N PRO A 135 -21.74 -21.92 -14.15
CA PRO A 135 -21.85 -23.00 -15.12
C PRO A 135 -23.13 -22.77 -15.92
N PRO A 136 -23.11 -22.97 -17.25
CA PRO A 136 -24.28 -22.73 -18.08
C PRO A 136 -25.45 -23.48 -17.47
N VAL A 137 -26.52 -22.73 -17.15
CA VAL A 137 -27.77 -23.27 -16.63
C VAL A 137 -28.12 -24.46 -17.51
N ALA A 138 -28.13 -25.66 -16.93
CA ALA A 138 -28.51 -26.86 -17.66
C ALA A 138 -29.93 -26.59 -18.17
N GLU A 139 -30.05 -26.42 -19.48
CA GLU A 139 -31.31 -26.32 -20.18
C GLU A 139 -32.04 -27.62 -19.88
N VAL A 140 -33.02 -27.54 -18.99
CA VAL A 140 -33.91 -28.66 -18.66
C VAL A 140 -34.78 -28.83 -19.90
N THR A 141 -34.34 -29.67 -20.83
CA THR A 141 -35.17 -30.21 -21.90
C THR A 141 -36.32 -30.97 -21.24
N HIS A 142 -37.48 -30.33 -21.23
CA HIS A 142 -38.76 -30.98 -20.99
C HIS A 142 -39.17 -31.67 -22.29
N ASP A 143 -38.85 -32.95 -22.40
CA ASP A 143 -39.44 -33.89 -23.38
C ASP A 143 -40.23 -34.97 -22.65
#